data_AF-A0A525C4W8-F1
#
_entry.id   AF-A0A525C4W8-F1
#
_cell.length_a   1.000
_cell.length_b   1.000
_cell.length_c   1.000
_cell.angle_alpha   90.00
_cell.angle_beta   90.00
_cell.angle_gamma   90.00
#
_symmetry.space_group_name_H-M   'P 1'
#
loop_
_entity.id
_entity.type
_entity.pdbx_description
1 polymer ?
#
loop_
_entity_poly.entity_id
_entity_poly.type
_entity_poly.pdbx_seq_one_letter_code
_entity_poly.pdbx_strand_id
1 'polypeptide(L)'
;MSNPTPLQQKDLISDLLYKSALRACRNQLLIFAKIVKTSLIEDGMPAVEAAENVKKGFDGYKDLSTFENEFKQNVDKVLVAYLQPNYRGRDPLGRLLVEYAFVRCSSKGIIYPQDSEQDMAACEQFIRGVLPRPIMQYFLISIRGTVDGVDNFKFLPMLFGFDDPAMDERRKVIAEVIEENKKSPVPGKTLTHWKGVYDDERSKRLMLPFMRQVMERMASLGGQRFTNILENIQRKDEAMNDEPRLKRQITGDDLDQIASALARGIKRLEEELGEASLV
;
A
#
# COMPACT_ATOMS: atom_id res chain seq x y z
N MET A 1 -13.26 -13.63 -34.27
CA MET A 1 -11.98 -13.43 -33.56
C MET A 1 -12.26 -13.56 -32.08
N SER A 2 -11.66 -14.54 -31.42
CA SER A 2 -11.91 -14.84 -29.99
C SER A 2 -11.23 -13.77 -29.11
N ASN A 3 -11.94 -13.26 -28.11
CA ASN A 3 -11.35 -12.33 -27.14
C ASN A 3 -10.25 -13.05 -26.36
N PRO A 4 -9.07 -12.42 -26.15
CA PRO A 4 -7.98 -13.03 -25.39
C PRO A 4 -8.41 -13.30 -23.95
N THR A 5 -8.00 -14.45 -23.40
CA THR A 5 -8.25 -14.83 -22.01
C THR A 5 -7.60 -13.85 -21.03
N PRO A 6 -8.04 -13.79 -19.75
CA PRO A 6 -7.45 -12.89 -18.76
C PRO A 6 -5.92 -13.04 -18.57
N LEU A 7 -5.38 -14.26 -18.70
CA LEU A 7 -3.93 -14.49 -18.71
C LEU A 7 -3.28 -13.89 -19.95
N GLN A 8 -3.85 -14.12 -21.13
CA GLN A 8 -3.35 -13.56 -22.39
C GLN A 8 -3.46 -12.02 -22.42
N GLN A 9 -4.48 -11.44 -21.78
CA GLN A 9 -4.62 -9.99 -21.59
C GLN A 9 -3.56 -9.43 -20.64
N LYS A 10 -3.25 -10.13 -19.54
CA LYS A 10 -2.18 -9.77 -18.60
C LYS A 10 -0.83 -9.73 -19.31
N ASP A 11 -0.50 -10.78 -20.06
CA ASP A 11 0.78 -10.88 -20.75
C ASP A 11 0.92 -9.80 -21.81
N LEU A 12 -0.16 -9.51 -22.56
CA LEU A 12 -0.19 -8.44 -23.56
C LEU A 12 0.00 -7.05 -22.93
N ILE A 13 -0.65 -6.77 -21.80
CA ILE A 13 -0.54 -5.49 -21.08
C ILE A 13 0.86 -5.35 -20.47
N SER A 14 1.39 -6.42 -19.86
CA SER A 14 2.74 -6.44 -19.29
C SER A 14 3.79 -6.18 -20.37
N ASP A 15 3.65 -6.79 -21.55
CA ASP A 15 4.55 -6.61 -22.69
C ASP A 15 4.45 -5.18 -23.29
N LEU A 16 3.23 -4.61 -23.37
CA LEU A 16 3.03 -3.22 -23.80
C LEU A 16 3.61 -2.21 -22.80
N LEU A 17 3.39 -2.43 -21.50
CA LEU A 17 3.97 -1.62 -20.44
C LEU A 17 5.49 -1.70 -20.44
N TYR A 18 6.06 -2.90 -20.65
CA TYR A 18 7.50 -3.11 -20.78
C TYR A 18 8.06 -2.34 -21.96
N LYS A 19 7.44 -2.45 -23.14
CA LYS A 19 7.86 -1.69 -24.33
C LYS A 19 7.81 -0.18 -24.10
N SER A 20 6.77 0.31 -23.42
CA SER A 20 6.61 1.74 -23.10
C SER A 20 7.65 2.22 -22.07
N ALA A 21 7.82 1.48 -20.97
CA ALA A 21 8.78 1.79 -19.93
C ALA A 21 10.23 1.65 -20.41
N LEU A 22 10.53 0.66 -21.25
CA LEU A 22 11.82 0.52 -21.91
C LEU A 22 12.12 1.72 -22.81
N ARG A 23 11.12 2.22 -23.55
CA ARG A 23 11.26 3.43 -24.37
C ARG A 23 11.49 4.67 -23.51
N ALA A 24 10.75 4.81 -22.41
CA ALA A 24 10.91 5.92 -21.47
C ALA A 24 12.28 5.86 -20.76
N CYS A 25 12.70 4.68 -20.31
CA CYS A 25 14.00 4.43 -19.68
C CYS A 25 15.15 4.72 -20.66
N ARG A 26 15.05 4.26 -21.91
CA ARG A 26 16.01 4.62 -22.98
C ARG A 26 16.08 6.13 -23.21
N ASN A 27 14.95 6.83 -23.22
CA ASN A 27 14.92 8.28 -23.36
C ASN A 27 15.60 8.98 -22.18
N GLN A 28 15.35 8.53 -20.95
CA GLN A 28 15.98 9.07 -19.73
C GLN A 28 17.49 8.78 -19.68
N LEU A 29 17.93 7.57 -20.05
CA LEU A 29 19.34 7.22 -20.16
C LEU A 29 20.05 8.06 -21.23
N LEU A 30 19.39 8.36 -22.35
CA LEU A 30 19.94 9.28 -23.36
C LEU A 30 20.04 10.72 -22.86
N ILE A 31 19.10 11.19 -22.04
CA ILE A 31 19.16 12.51 -21.40
C ILE A 31 20.30 12.54 -20.39
N PHE A 32 20.40 11.53 -19.52
CA PHE A 32 21.50 11.37 -18.58
C PHE A 32 22.87 11.30 -19.28
N ALA A 33 22.98 10.52 -20.36
CA ALA A 33 24.19 10.43 -21.18
C ALA A 33 24.61 11.79 -21.74
N LYS A 34 23.64 12.62 -22.16
CA LYS A 34 23.91 13.99 -22.62
C LYS A 34 24.39 14.89 -21.49
N ILE A 35 23.75 14.82 -20.33
CA ILE A 35 24.14 15.61 -19.14
C ILE A 35 25.56 15.25 -18.70
N VAL A 36 25.86 13.95 -18.56
CA VAL A 36 27.20 13.46 -18.18
C VAL A 36 28.25 13.85 -19.22
N LYS A 37 27.95 13.71 -20.52
CA LYS A 37 28.86 14.14 -21.59
C LYS A 37 29.17 15.64 -21.51
N THR A 38 28.16 16.48 -21.31
CA THR A 38 28.34 17.93 -21.20
C THR A 38 29.21 18.28 -19.99
N SER A 39 28.92 17.69 -18.83
CA SER A 39 29.73 17.88 -17.61
C SER A 39 31.19 17.49 -17.80
N LEU A 40 31.47 16.33 -18.42
CA LEU A 40 32.85 15.87 -18.66
C LEU A 40 33.63 16.82 -19.60
N ILE A 41 32.94 17.38 -20.60
CA ILE A 41 33.55 18.34 -21.53
C ILE A 41 33.82 19.68 -20.83
N GLU A 42 32.89 20.12 -19.98
CA GLU A 42 33.06 21.33 -19.14
C GLU A 42 34.23 21.19 -18.16
N ASP A 43 34.47 19.97 -17.64
CA ASP A 43 35.61 19.62 -16.78
C ASP A 43 36.93 19.42 -17.56
N GLY A 44 36.97 19.74 -18.86
CA GLY A 44 38.18 19.75 -19.69
C GLY A 44 38.53 18.41 -20.36
N MET A 45 37.64 17.42 -20.32
CA MET A 45 37.86 16.14 -21.01
C MET A 45 37.68 16.32 -22.54
N PRO A 46 38.56 15.74 -23.38
CA PRO A 46 38.38 15.73 -24.81
C PRO A 46 37.05 15.08 -25.21
N ALA A 47 36.28 15.75 -26.08
CA ALA A 47 34.93 15.32 -26.44
C ALA A 47 34.84 13.89 -27.03
N VAL A 48 35.91 13.43 -27.66
CA VAL A 48 36.04 12.06 -28.20
C VAL A 48 36.14 11.03 -27.07
N GLU A 49 36.93 11.34 -26.05
CA GLU A 49 37.15 10.49 -24.88
C GLU A 49 35.93 10.47 -23.96
N ALA A 50 35.27 11.63 -23.78
CA ALA A 50 34.00 11.72 -23.07
C ALA A 50 32.91 10.86 -23.72
N ALA A 51 32.81 10.87 -25.06
CA ALA A 51 31.84 10.05 -25.79
C ALA A 51 32.13 8.54 -25.67
N GLU A 52 33.41 8.15 -25.67
CA GLU A 52 33.82 6.75 -25.55
C GLU A 52 33.61 6.20 -24.13
N ASN A 53 33.89 7.00 -23.10
CA ASN A 53 33.66 6.65 -21.70
C ASN A 53 32.16 6.54 -21.37
N VAL A 54 31.35 7.47 -21.86
CA VAL A 54 29.88 7.39 -21.77
C VAL A 54 29.39 6.10 -22.45
N LYS A 55 29.87 5.80 -23.66
CA LYS A 55 29.50 4.58 -24.39
C LYS A 55 29.90 3.30 -23.63
N LYS A 56 31.11 3.23 -23.07
CA LYS A 56 31.58 2.09 -22.25
C LYS A 56 30.76 1.91 -20.97
N GLY A 57 30.36 3.02 -20.32
CA GLY A 57 29.45 2.98 -19.17
C GLY A 57 28.06 2.43 -19.51
N PHE A 58 27.56 2.72 -20.72
CA PHE A 58 26.28 2.18 -21.22
C PHE A 58 26.37 0.78 -21.83
N ASP A 59 27.56 0.30 -22.18
CA ASP A 59 27.75 -1.05 -22.72
C ASP A 59 27.39 -2.13 -21.69
N GLY A 60 27.52 -1.84 -20.39
CA GLY A 60 27.02 -2.69 -19.29
C GLY A 60 25.50 -2.74 -19.15
N TYR A 61 24.77 -1.79 -19.76
CA TYR A 61 23.30 -1.73 -19.77
C TYR A 61 22.69 -2.27 -21.08
N LYS A 62 23.52 -2.78 -22.00
CA LYS A 62 23.03 -3.41 -23.25
C LYS A 62 22.25 -4.69 -22.99
N ASP A 63 22.60 -5.41 -21.92
CA ASP A 63 21.87 -6.58 -21.47
C ASP A 63 20.69 -6.15 -20.59
N LEU A 64 19.61 -5.78 -21.27
CA LEU A 64 18.36 -5.36 -20.64
C LEU A 64 17.62 -6.52 -19.96
N SER A 65 18.15 -7.75 -19.95
CA SER A 65 17.51 -8.89 -19.29
C SER A 65 17.27 -8.63 -17.79
N THR A 66 18.18 -7.92 -17.12
CA THR A 66 18.00 -7.53 -15.71
C THR A 66 16.87 -6.51 -15.55
N PHE A 67 16.82 -5.48 -16.40
CA PHE A 67 15.73 -4.50 -16.41
C PHE A 67 14.38 -5.13 -16.79
N GLU A 68 14.37 -6.06 -17.74
CA GLU A 68 13.19 -6.81 -18.14
C GLU A 68 12.66 -7.68 -17.01
N ASN A 69 13.54 -8.37 -16.30
CA ASN A 69 13.18 -9.21 -15.16
C ASN A 69 12.66 -8.36 -13.99
N GLU A 70 13.34 -7.28 -13.62
CA GLU A 70 12.90 -6.36 -12.57
C GLU A 70 11.59 -5.65 -12.94
N PHE A 71 11.48 -5.19 -14.19
CA PHE A 71 10.26 -4.57 -14.69
C PHE A 71 9.10 -5.56 -14.70
N LYS A 72 9.30 -6.77 -15.25
CA LYS A 72 8.27 -7.81 -15.26
C LYS A 72 7.91 -8.22 -13.85
N GLN A 73 8.84 -8.33 -12.91
CA GLN A 73 8.53 -8.62 -11.51
C GLN A 73 7.74 -7.50 -10.85
N ASN A 74 8.11 -6.24 -11.05
CA ASN A 74 7.42 -5.09 -10.45
C ASN A 74 6.06 -4.83 -11.09
N VAL A 75 5.97 -4.93 -12.42
CA VAL A 75 4.71 -4.85 -13.16
C VAL A 75 3.85 -6.06 -12.90
N ASP A 76 4.39 -7.26 -12.75
CA ASP A 76 3.60 -8.40 -12.30
C ASP A 76 3.12 -8.22 -10.87
N LYS A 77 3.92 -7.69 -9.94
CA LYS A 77 3.45 -7.34 -8.58
C LYS A 77 2.29 -6.34 -8.65
N VAL A 78 2.42 -5.27 -9.44
CA VAL A 78 1.40 -4.21 -9.59
C VAL A 78 0.18 -4.72 -10.35
N LEU A 79 0.35 -5.44 -11.46
CA LEU A 79 -0.71 -6.03 -12.26
C LEU A 79 -1.39 -7.20 -11.55
N VAL A 80 -0.70 -7.99 -10.73
CA VAL A 80 -1.34 -9.00 -9.88
C VAL A 80 -2.20 -8.28 -8.83
N ALA A 81 -1.69 -7.20 -8.21
CA ALA A 81 -2.49 -6.35 -7.32
C ALA A 81 -3.65 -5.60 -8.01
N TYR A 82 -3.53 -5.29 -9.31
CA TYR A 82 -4.54 -4.57 -10.11
C TYR A 82 -5.55 -5.46 -10.85
N LEU A 83 -5.09 -6.58 -11.43
CA LEU A 83 -5.80 -7.45 -12.37
C LEU A 83 -6.34 -8.74 -11.74
N GLN A 84 -6.07 -9.03 -10.47
CA GLN A 84 -6.87 -10.04 -9.77
C GLN A 84 -8.03 -9.36 -9.03
N PRO A 85 -9.27 -9.47 -9.54
CA PRO A 85 -10.48 -9.18 -8.77
C PRO A 85 -10.46 -9.85 -7.39
N ASN A 86 -9.81 -11.02 -7.29
CA ASN A 86 -9.72 -11.83 -6.09
C ASN A 86 -8.81 -11.25 -5.00
N TYR A 87 -7.91 -10.28 -5.27
CA TYR A 87 -7.13 -9.61 -4.22
C TYR A 87 -7.80 -8.31 -3.74
N ARG A 88 -8.65 -7.70 -4.57
CA ARG A 88 -9.45 -6.50 -4.27
C ARG A 88 -10.72 -6.87 -3.49
N GLY A 89 -10.53 -7.41 -2.29
CA GLY A 89 -11.62 -7.94 -1.46
C GLY A 89 -11.18 -8.82 -0.29
N ARG A 90 -9.90 -9.22 -0.22
CA ARG A 90 -9.44 -10.16 0.81
C ARG A 90 -9.31 -9.55 2.20
N ASP A 91 -9.16 -8.24 2.27
CA ASP A 91 -9.12 -7.50 3.52
C ASP A 91 -10.17 -6.36 3.58
N PRO A 92 -11.46 -6.69 3.72
CA PRO A 92 -12.52 -5.69 3.86
C PRO A 92 -12.36 -4.82 5.10
N LEU A 93 -12.08 -5.45 6.24
CA LEU A 93 -12.01 -4.76 7.52
C LEU A 93 -10.81 -3.84 7.60
N GLY A 94 -9.63 -4.28 7.14
CA GLY A 94 -8.46 -3.41 7.11
C GLY A 94 -8.60 -2.27 6.13
N ARG A 95 -9.28 -2.47 4.99
CA ARG A 95 -9.61 -1.37 4.06
C ARG A 95 -10.52 -0.33 4.69
N LEU A 96 -11.59 -0.75 5.35
CA LEU A 96 -12.47 0.17 6.06
C LEU A 96 -11.73 0.90 7.18
N LEU A 97 -10.89 0.18 7.93
CA LEU A 97 -10.10 0.79 8.99
C LEU A 97 -9.16 1.85 8.44
N VAL A 98 -8.43 1.58 7.36
CA VAL A 98 -7.57 2.57 6.70
C VAL A 98 -8.39 3.77 6.20
N GLU A 99 -9.52 3.51 5.55
CA GLU A 99 -10.38 4.55 5.00
C GLU A 99 -10.85 5.52 6.09
N TYR A 100 -11.45 5.01 7.17
CA TYR A 100 -11.99 5.87 8.23
C TYR A 100 -10.93 6.41 9.19
N ALA A 101 -9.92 5.60 9.54
CA ALA A 101 -8.89 5.99 10.51
C ALA A 101 -7.82 6.89 9.90
N PHE A 102 -7.48 6.75 8.62
CA PHE A 102 -6.29 7.39 8.06
C PHE A 102 -6.55 8.22 6.81
N VAL A 103 -7.50 7.84 5.95
CA VAL A 103 -7.82 8.59 4.73
C VAL A 103 -8.80 9.72 5.03
N ARG A 104 -9.93 9.40 5.69
CA ARG A 104 -11.02 10.34 5.98
C ARG A 104 -10.93 10.96 7.38
N CYS A 105 -9.90 10.65 8.18
CA CYS A 105 -9.80 11.17 9.54
C CYS A 105 -9.63 12.70 9.62
N SER A 106 -9.27 13.38 8.53
CA SER A 106 -9.20 14.84 8.48
C SER A 106 -9.39 15.35 7.05
N SER A 107 -9.28 16.66 6.83
CA SER A 107 -9.31 17.26 5.49
C SER A 107 -8.17 16.77 4.59
N LYS A 108 -7.03 16.40 5.19
CA LYS A 108 -5.92 15.70 4.53
C LYS A 108 -5.67 14.39 5.27
N GLY A 109 -5.82 13.26 4.58
CA GLY A 109 -5.45 11.96 5.13
C GLY A 109 -3.97 11.90 5.51
N ILE A 110 -3.59 10.89 6.29
CA ILE A 110 -2.20 10.69 6.73
C ILE A 110 -1.47 9.59 5.94
N ILE A 111 -2.16 8.90 5.03
CA ILE A 111 -1.56 7.90 4.12
C ILE A 111 -1.41 8.50 2.74
N TYR A 112 -0.21 8.37 2.17
CA TYR A 112 0.13 8.86 0.85
C TYR A 112 0.34 7.69 -0.13
N PRO A 113 0.35 7.93 -1.45
CA PRO A 113 0.70 6.90 -2.43
C PRO A 113 2.05 6.27 -2.08
N GLN A 114 2.16 4.96 -2.32
CA GLN A 114 3.41 4.24 -2.08
C GLN A 114 4.52 4.87 -2.91
N ASP A 115 5.69 5.03 -2.30
CA ASP A 115 6.89 5.57 -2.95
C ASP A 115 6.74 7.05 -3.39
N SER A 116 5.73 7.76 -2.87
CA SER A 116 5.67 9.22 -2.93
C SER A 116 6.74 9.85 -2.04
N GLU A 117 7.11 11.11 -2.31
CA GLU A 117 8.10 11.84 -1.51
C GLU A 117 7.74 11.83 -0.01
N GLN A 118 6.46 11.99 0.33
CA GLN A 118 5.99 11.95 1.71
C GLN A 118 6.14 10.57 2.33
N ASP A 119 5.75 9.51 1.61
CA ASP A 119 5.84 8.12 2.10
C ASP A 119 7.30 7.70 2.29
N MET A 120 8.17 8.00 1.32
CA MET A 120 9.61 7.69 1.42
C MET A 120 10.26 8.43 2.59
N ALA A 121 10.01 9.74 2.73
CA ALA A 121 10.57 10.51 3.82
C ALA A 121 10.08 10.01 5.19
N ALA A 122 8.82 9.57 5.29
CA ALA A 122 8.27 8.97 6.51
C ALA A 122 8.79 7.55 6.78
N CYS A 123 9.24 6.84 5.74
CA CYS A 123 9.94 5.56 5.86
C CYS A 123 11.40 5.73 6.29
N GLU A 124 11.99 6.93 6.20
CA GLU A 124 13.36 7.20 6.68
C GLU A 124 13.37 7.75 8.11
N GLN A 125 12.39 8.59 8.46
CA GLN A 125 12.27 9.22 9.77
C GLN A 125 10.82 9.50 10.14
N PHE A 126 10.56 9.86 11.40
CA PHE A 126 9.21 10.26 11.80
C PHE A 126 8.81 11.58 11.13
N ILE A 127 7.63 11.60 10.50
CA ILE A 127 7.03 12.81 9.92
C ILE A 127 5.62 12.97 10.45
N ARG A 128 5.39 14.06 11.16
CA ARG A 128 4.06 14.40 11.69
C ARG A 128 3.06 14.60 10.53
N GLY A 129 1.93 13.91 10.63
CA GLY A 129 0.86 13.93 9.63
C GLY A 129 1.06 12.94 8.48
N VAL A 130 2.09 12.08 8.52
CA VAL A 130 2.36 11.07 7.51
C VAL A 130 2.63 9.73 8.19
N LEU A 131 1.77 8.74 7.97
CA LEU A 131 1.97 7.37 8.44
C LEU A 131 2.53 6.54 7.27
N PRO A 132 3.78 6.06 7.35
CA PRO A 132 4.37 5.29 6.26
C PRO A 132 3.64 3.95 6.10
N ARG A 133 3.49 3.51 4.84
CA ARG A 133 2.73 2.29 4.52
C ARG A 133 3.19 1.03 5.25
N PRO A 134 4.49 0.76 5.47
CA PRO A 134 4.94 -0.39 6.25
C PRO A 134 4.35 -0.40 7.66
N ILE A 135 4.37 0.74 8.37
CA ILE A 135 3.84 0.83 9.74
C ILE A 135 2.33 0.67 9.75
N MET A 136 1.63 1.27 8.77
CA MET A 136 0.20 1.03 8.58
C MET A 136 -0.09 -0.47 8.37
N GLN A 137 0.70 -1.16 7.57
CA GLN A 137 0.54 -2.59 7.33
C GLN A 137 0.76 -3.41 8.61
N TYR A 138 1.84 -3.14 9.37
CA TYR A 138 2.11 -3.84 10.63
C TYR A 138 1.00 -3.58 11.66
N PHE A 139 0.47 -2.35 11.71
CA PHE A 139 -0.70 -2.03 12.50
C PHE A 139 -1.91 -2.87 12.11
N LEU A 140 -2.23 -3.01 10.82
CA LEU A 140 -3.35 -3.84 10.36
C LEU A 140 -3.13 -5.33 10.70
N ILE A 141 -1.92 -5.85 10.46
CA ILE A 141 -1.57 -7.23 10.80
C ILE A 141 -1.73 -7.48 12.31
N SER A 142 -1.36 -6.52 13.16
CA SER A 142 -1.55 -6.65 14.61
C SER A 142 -3.02 -6.84 15.01
N ILE A 143 -3.96 -6.29 14.23
CA ILE A 143 -5.39 -6.33 14.48
C ILE A 143 -6.02 -7.61 13.93
N ARG A 144 -5.82 -7.86 12.63
CA ARG A 144 -6.56 -8.90 11.88
C ARG A 144 -5.73 -10.13 11.54
N GLY A 145 -4.44 -10.13 11.86
CA GLY A 145 -3.49 -11.12 11.39
C GLY A 145 -3.22 -10.96 9.89
N THR A 146 -2.36 -11.83 9.37
CA THR A 146 -2.06 -11.92 7.95
C THR A 146 -3.29 -12.27 7.12
N VAL A 147 -3.47 -11.55 6.02
CA VAL A 147 -4.43 -11.90 4.97
C VAL A 147 -3.68 -12.40 3.74
N ASP A 148 -4.02 -13.61 3.32
CA ASP A 148 -3.31 -14.29 2.24
C ASP A 148 -3.46 -13.56 0.91
N GLY A 149 -2.31 -13.23 0.31
CA GLY A 149 -2.25 -12.45 -0.93
C GLY A 149 -2.42 -10.95 -0.75
N VAL A 150 -2.47 -10.46 0.48
CA VAL A 150 -2.32 -9.04 0.82
C VAL A 150 -0.99 -8.83 1.55
N ASP A 151 -0.69 -9.69 2.51
CA ASP A 151 0.51 -9.63 3.34
C ASP A 151 1.52 -10.70 2.90
N ASN A 152 2.81 -10.37 2.95
CA ASN A 152 3.88 -11.22 2.40
C ASN A 152 4.38 -12.30 3.37
N PHE A 153 3.94 -12.29 4.62
CA PHE A 153 4.40 -13.20 5.67
C PHE A 153 3.26 -13.52 6.66
N LYS A 154 3.41 -14.62 7.42
CA LYS A 154 2.40 -15.10 8.36
C LYS A 154 2.61 -14.53 9.76
N PHE A 155 1.54 -14.00 10.35
CA PHE A 155 1.50 -13.45 11.69
C PHE A 155 0.07 -13.50 12.26
N LEU A 156 -0.04 -13.72 13.57
CA LEU A 156 -1.32 -13.84 14.27
C LEU A 156 -1.89 -12.46 14.69
N PRO A 157 -3.22 -12.29 14.78
CA PRO A 157 -3.85 -11.06 15.28
C PRO A 157 -3.56 -10.85 16.78
N MET A 158 -2.44 -10.24 17.13
CA MET A 158 -2.00 -10.08 18.52
C MET A 158 -2.85 -9.12 19.36
N LEU A 159 -3.58 -8.17 18.74
CA LEU A 159 -4.39 -7.19 19.46
C LEU A 159 -5.73 -7.75 19.95
N PHE A 160 -6.33 -8.66 19.17
CA PHE A 160 -7.64 -9.26 19.46
C PHE A 160 -7.56 -10.75 19.85
N GLY A 161 -6.45 -11.42 19.51
CA GLY A 161 -6.35 -12.87 19.60
C GLY A 161 -6.92 -13.57 18.35
N PHE A 162 -6.57 -14.85 18.20
CA PHE A 162 -6.93 -15.65 17.02
C PHE A 162 -8.44 -15.96 16.94
N ASP A 163 -9.09 -16.16 18.09
CA ASP A 163 -10.48 -16.60 18.22
C ASP A 163 -11.39 -15.50 18.79
N ASP A 164 -11.35 -14.27 18.25
CA ASP A 164 -12.31 -13.22 18.64
C ASP A 164 -13.63 -13.38 17.86
N PRO A 165 -14.74 -13.80 18.49
CA PRO A 165 -16.02 -13.99 17.79
C PRO A 165 -16.56 -12.71 17.18
N ALA A 166 -16.26 -11.55 17.78
CA ALA A 166 -16.70 -10.26 17.28
C ALA A 166 -16.00 -9.90 15.97
N MET A 167 -14.76 -10.36 15.75
CA MET A 167 -14.07 -10.17 14.47
C MET A 167 -14.72 -11.01 13.37
N ASP A 168 -15.14 -12.24 13.67
CA ASP A 168 -15.81 -13.09 12.70
C ASP A 168 -17.21 -12.58 12.33
N GLU A 169 -17.97 -12.08 13.31
CA GLU A 169 -19.24 -11.42 13.05
C GLU A 169 -19.06 -10.19 12.15
N ARG A 170 -18.09 -9.32 12.44
CA ARG A 170 -17.78 -8.15 11.60
C ARG A 170 -17.40 -8.54 10.19
N ARG A 171 -16.62 -9.62 10.02
CA ARG A 171 -16.25 -10.17 8.69
C ARG A 171 -17.47 -10.62 7.90
N LYS A 172 -18.48 -11.21 8.54
CA LYS A 172 -19.73 -11.62 7.89
C LYS A 172 -20.55 -10.41 7.42
N VAL A 173 -20.76 -9.43 8.31
CA VAL A 173 -21.52 -8.22 7.99
C VAL A 173 -20.89 -7.47 6.80
N ILE A 174 -19.56 -7.29 6.81
CA ILE A 174 -18.90 -6.59 5.71
C ILE A 174 -18.89 -7.40 4.40
N ALA A 175 -18.90 -8.74 4.48
CA ALA A 175 -18.99 -9.59 3.30
C ALA A 175 -20.32 -9.40 2.56
N GLU A 176 -21.43 -9.26 3.30
CA GLU A 176 -22.75 -8.95 2.75
C GLU A 176 -22.76 -7.60 2.03
N VAL A 177 -22.29 -6.54 2.69
CA VAL A 177 -22.20 -5.20 2.08
C VAL A 177 -21.32 -5.21 0.83
N ILE A 178 -20.21 -5.97 0.83
CA ILE A 178 -19.35 -6.11 -0.33
C ILE A 178 -20.08 -6.80 -1.48
N GLU A 179 -20.80 -7.89 -1.21
CA GLU A 179 -21.55 -8.62 -2.23
C GLU A 179 -22.60 -7.71 -2.88
N GLU A 180 -23.33 -6.94 -2.10
CA GLU A 180 -24.32 -5.98 -2.61
C GLU A 180 -23.69 -4.84 -3.44
N ASN A 181 -22.44 -4.48 -3.14
CA ASN A 181 -21.70 -3.46 -3.85
C ASN A 181 -20.86 -4.01 -5.01
N LYS A 182 -20.95 -5.31 -5.32
CA LYS A 182 -20.33 -5.88 -6.51
C LYS A 182 -21.07 -5.45 -7.75
N LYS A 183 -20.34 -4.89 -8.70
CA LYS A 183 -20.83 -4.54 -10.02
C LYS A 183 -20.19 -5.45 -11.05
N SER A 184 -20.94 -5.84 -12.06
CA SER A 184 -20.45 -6.60 -13.22
C SER A 184 -20.32 -5.66 -14.42
N PRO A 185 -19.26 -4.84 -14.50
CA PRO A 185 -19.09 -3.91 -15.62
C PRO A 185 -18.90 -4.64 -16.96
N VAL A 186 -18.47 -5.91 -16.93
CA VAL A 186 -18.30 -6.77 -18.11
C VAL A 186 -18.75 -8.20 -17.73
N PRO A 187 -19.41 -8.95 -18.63
CA PRO A 187 -19.76 -10.35 -18.38
C PRO A 187 -18.54 -11.17 -17.91
N GLY A 188 -18.68 -11.86 -16.77
CA GLY A 188 -17.61 -12.68 -16.18
C GLY A 188 -16.55 -11.92 -15.37
N LYS A 189 -16.66 -10.59 -15.22
CA LYS A 189 -15.78 -9.80 -14.34
C LYS A 189 -16.62 -9.02 -13.34
N THR A 190 -16.48 -9.36 -12.07
CA THR A 190 -17.14 -8.68 -10.95
C THR A 190 -16.12 -7.83 -10.19
N LEU A 191 -16.47 -6.56 -9.93
CA LEU A 191 -15.63 -5.63 -9.17
C LEU A 191 -16.45 -5.01 -8.03
N THR A 192 -15.87 -4.97 -6.84
CA THR A 192 -16.47 -4.29 -5.69
C THR A 192 -16.36 -2.77 -5.86
N HIS A 193 -17.51 -2.08 -5.80
CA HIS A 193 -17.57 -0.62 -5.78
C HIS A 193 -17.28 -0.10 -4.37
N TRP A 194 -16.00 0.01 -4.02
CA TRP A 194 -15.55 0.37 -2.66
C TRP A 194 -16.08 1.70 -2.15
N LYS A 195 -16.25 2.71 -3.01
CA LYS A 195 -16.86 3.98 -2.59
C LYS A 195 -18.27 3.76 -2.02
N GLY A 196 -19.06 2.90 -2.66
CA GLY A 196 -20.39 2.52 -2.15
C GLY A 196 -20.30 1.79 -0.81
N VAL A 197 -19.34 0.87 -0.66
CA VAL A 197 -19.08 0.19 0.63
C VAL A 197 -18.70 1.19 1.74
N TYR A 198 -17.90 2.20 1.44
CA TYR A 198 -17.48 3.23 2.40
C TYR A 198 -18.58 4.23 2.74
N ASP A 199 -19.54 4.41 1.85
CA ASP A 199 -20.64 5.35 2.07
C ASP A 199 -21.89 4.62 2.64
N ASP A 200 -21.91 3.28 2.63
CA ASP A 200 -22.96 2.43 3.22
C ASP A 200 -23.03 2.61 4.75
N GLU A 201 -24.24 2.85 5.25
CA GLU A 201 -24.51 3.10 6.66
C GLU A 201 -24.14 1.90 7.56
N ARG A 202 -24.32 0.66 7.08
CA ARG A 202 -23.92 -0.55 7.83
C ARG A 202 -22.42 -0.60 8.02
N SER A 203 -21.63 -0.21 7.01
CA SER A 203 -20.17 -0.12 7.14
C SER A 203 -19.78 0.92 8.18
N LYS A 204 -20.42 2.08 8.21
CA LYS A 204 -20.16 3.13 9.21
C LYS A 204 -20.51 2.66 10.62
N ARG A 205 -21.69 2.07 10.79
CA ARG A 205 -22.18 1.52 12.07
C ARG A 205 -21.33 0.35 12.56
N LEU A 206 -20.73 -0.44 11.67
CA LEU A 206 -19.77 -1.47 12.01
C LEU A 206 -18.42 -0.89 12.45
N MET A 207 -17.93 0.13 11.73
CA MET A 207 -16.59 0.66 11.93
C MET A 207 -16.44 1.53 13.17
N LEU A 208 -17.47 2.30 13.55
CA LEU A 208 -17.42 3.13 14.75
C LEU A 208 -17.10 2.31 16.02
N PRO A 209 -17.86 1.27 16.40
CA PRO A 209 -17.56 0.46 17.58
C PRO A 209 -16.25 -0.34 17.40
N PHE A 210 -15.92 -0.76 16.18
CA PHE A 210 -14.66 -1.47 15.93
C PHE A 210 -13.43 -0.59 16.17
N MET A 211 -13.43 0.65 15.66
CA MET A 211 -12.34 1.61 15.90
C MET A 211 -12.20 1.98 17.37
N ARG A 212 -13.32 2.14 18.09
CA ARG A 212 -13.30 2.36 19.55
C ARG A 212 -12.65 1.18 20.27
N GLN A 213 -12.99 -0.06 19.88
CA GLN A 213 -12.40 -1.26 20.47
C GLN A 213 -10.90 -1.38 20.15
N VAL A 214 -10.48 -1.07 18.93
CA VAL A 214 -9.05 -1.01 18.57
C VAL A 214 -8.31 -0.01 19.48
N MET A 215 -8.86 1.20 19.63
CA MET A 215 -8.27 2.25 20.46
C MET A 215 -8.20 1.85 21.94
N GLU A 216 -9.24 1.23 22.47
CA GLU A 216 -9.27 0.69 23.84
C GLU A 216 -8.23 -0.42 24.07
N ARG A 217 -8.10 -1.35 23.10
CA ARG A 217 -7.10 -2.42 23.17
C ARG A 217 -5.68 -1.85 23.11
N MET A 218 -5.43 -0.85 22.26
CA MET A 218 -4.14 -0.15 22.22
C MET A 218 -3.84 0.52 23.57
N ALA A 219 -4.81 1.23 24.13
CA ALA A 219 -4.66 1.91 25.42
C ALA A 219 -4.40 0.92 26.57
N SER A 220 -5.13 -0.21 26.62
CA SER A 220 -4.97 -1.22 27.66
C SER A 220 -3.64 -1.99 27.60
N LEU A 221 -3.08 -2.20 26.41
CA LEU A 221 -1.73 -2.75 26.26
C LEU A 221 -0.65 -1.76 26.71
N GLY A 222 -0.87 -0.46 26.46
CA GLY A 222 0.11 0.60 26.65
C GLY A 222 1.11 0.70 25.49
N GLY A 223 1.64 1.91 25.27
CA GLY A 223 2.48 2.25 24.12
C GLY A 223 3.65 1.29 23.93
N GLN A 224 4.44 1.03 24.97
CA GLN A 224 5.62 0.16 24.87
C GLN A 224 5.30 -1.26 24.42
N ARG A 225 4.23 -1.88 24.97
CA ARG A 225 3.85 -3.24 24.57
C ARG A 225 3.35 -3.27 23.14
N PHE A 226 2.61 -2.25 22.72
CA PHE A 226 2.14 -2.16 21.35
C PHE A 226 3.28 -1.93 20.36
N THR A 227 4.26 -1.07 20.68
CA THR A 227 5.49 -0.93 19.90
C THR A 227 6.20 -2.26 19.73
N ASN A 228 6.37 -3.02 20.82
CA ASN A 228 7.00 -4.34 20.77
C ASN A 228 6.24 -5.32 19.86
N ILE A 229 4.90 -5.25 19.82
CA ILE A 229 4.10 -6.06 18.88
C ILE A 229 4.43 -5.67 17.44
N LEU A 230 4.43 -4.37 17.12
CA LEU A 230 4.71 -3.89 15.75
C LEU A 230 6.14 -4.21 15.32
N GLU A 231 7.13 -4.05 16.20
CA GLU A 231 8.52 -4.43 15.93
C GLU A 231 8.68 -5.95 15.72
N ASN A 232 7.93 -6.76 16.48
CA ASN A 232 7.94 -8.21 16.28
C ASN A 232 7.32 -8.61 14.93
N ILE A 233 6.30 -7.89 14.48
CA ILE A 233 5.71 -8.05 13.14
C ILE A 233 6.75 -7.67 12.07
N GLN A 234 7.37 -6.50 12.22
CA GLN A 234 8.41 -5.98 11.32
C GLN A 234 9.57 -6.97 11.16
N ARG A 235 10.07 -7.56 12.26
CA ARG A 235 11.15 -8.56 12.20
C ARG A 235 10.78 -9.87 11.50
N LYS A 236 9.48 -10.16 11.34
CA LYS A 236 8.98 -11.33 10.60
C LYS A 236 8.79 -11.04 9.10
N ASP A 237 8.91 -9.79 8.70
CA ASP A 237 8.86 -9.39 7.31
C ASP A 237 10.20 -9.69 6.64
N GLU A 238 10.26 -10.76 5.85
CA GLU A 238 11.50 -11.22 5.20
C GLU A 238 12.09 -10.16 4.27
N ALA A 239 11.25 -9.31 3.67
CA ALA A 239 11.67 -8.21 2.80
C ALA A 239 12.43 -7.11 3.57
N MET A 240 12.31 -7.06 4.91
CA MET A 240 13.00 -6.07 5.74
C MET A 240 14.52 -6.09 5.55
N ASN A 241 15.11 -7.27 5.26
CA ASN A 241 16.54 -7.38 5.07
C ASN A 241 17.02 -6.65 3.81
N ASP A 242 16.18 -6.64 2.77
CA ASP A 242 16.53 -6.19 1.43
C ASP A 242 16.05 -4.75 1.15
N GLU A 243 15.04 -4.26 1.86
CA GLU A 243 14.43 -2.95 1.62
C GLU A 243 14.71 -1.94 2.76
N PRO A 244 15.57 -0.91 2.55
CA PRO A 244 15.88 0.10 3.57
C PRO A 244 14.65 0.80 4.17
N ARG A 245 13.62 1.04 3.36
CA ARG A 245 12.36 1.69 3.79
C ARG A 245 11.59 0.88 4.86
N LEU A 246 11.87 -0.41 5.00
CA LEU A 246 11.26 -1.28 6.01
C LEU A 246 12.04 -1.31 7.32
N LYS A 247 13.25 -0.71 7.38
CA LYS A 247 14.18 -0.83 8.52
C LYS A 247 14.02 0.24 9.58
N ARG A 248 13.26 1.31 9.32
CA ARG A 248 13.08 2.42 10.27
C ARG A 248 12.43 1.91 11.56
N GLN A 249 12.97 2.37 12.68
CA GLN A 249 12.43 2.04 13.99
C GLN A 249 11.01 2.59 14.15
N ILE A 250 10.15 1.83 14.82
CA ILE A 250 8.80 2.24 15.18
C ILE A 250 8.88 2.91 16.56
N THR A 251 8.43 4.17 16.63
CA THR A 251 8.57 5.02 17.83
C THR A 251 7.23 5.22 18.54
N GLY A 252 7.26 5.79 19.74
CA GLY A 252 6.05 6.21 20.45
C GLY A 252 5.25 7.26 19.67
N ASP A 253 5.93 8.15 18.96
CA ASP A 253 5.29 9.20 18.16
C ASP A 253 4.45 8.62 17.01
N ASP A 254 4.87 7.49 16.43
CA ASP A 254 4.06 6.78 15.42
C ASP A 254 2.76 6.24 16.04
N LEU A 255 2.83 5.72 17.27
CA LEU A 255 1.65 5.21 17.97
C LEU A 255 0.70 6.34 18.33
N ASP A 256 1.23 7.47 18.81
CA ASP A 256 0.45 8.66 19.12
C ASP A 256 -0.23 9.22 17.86
N GLN A 257 0.45 9.17 16.72
CA GLN A 257 -0.13 9.54 15.44
C GLN A 257 -1.27 8.60 15.02
N ILE A 258 -1.11 7.28 15.17
CA ILE A 258 -2.15 6.29 14.90
C ILE A 258 -3.35 6.52 15.83
N ALA A 259 -3.12 6.67 17.14
CA ALA A 259 -4.16 6.90 18.13
C ALA A 259 -4.91 8.21 17.85
N SER A 260 -4.19 9.27 17.53
CA SER A 260 -4.78 10.56 17.16
C SER A 260 -5.62 10.46 15.89
N ALA A 261 -5.20 9.67 14.91
CA ALA A 261 -5.94 9.46 13.67
C ALA A 261 -7.22 8.64 13.89
N LEU A 262 -7.14 7.57 14.69
CA LEU A 262 -8.30 6.80 15.15
C LEU A 262 -9.31 7.70 15.87
N ALA A 263 -8.85 8.53 16.83
CA ALA A 263 -9.72 9.43 17.57
C ALA A 263 -10.45 10.43 16.66
N ARG A 264 -9.75 11.02 15.69
CA ARG A 264 -10.39 11.91 14.70
C ARG A 264 -11.36 11.18 13.79
N GLY A 265 -11.02 9.97 13.34
CA GLY A 265 -11.89 9.15 12.51
C GLY A 265 -13.17 8.71 13.25
N ILE A 266 -13.04 8.35 14.54
CA ILE A 266 -14.19 8.06 15.43
C ILE A 266 -15.10 9.28 15.52
N LYS A 267 -14.54 10.45 15.87
CA LYS A 267 -15.32 11.70 15.99
C LYS A 267 -16.08 12.01 14.70
N ARG A 268 -15.43 11.89 13.55
CA ARG A 268 -16.07 12.11 12.25
C ARG A 268 -17.20 11.11 11.98
N LEU A 269 -16.99 9.83 12.29
CA LEU A 269 -18.04 8.81 12.14
C LEU A 269 -19.24 9.08 13.06
N GLU A 270 -19.00 9.57 14.27
CA GLU A 270 -20.05 9.99 15.20
C GLU A 270 -20.87 11.15 14.63
N GLU A 271 -20.21 12.16 14.06
CA GLU A 271 -20.86 13.29 13.38
C GLU A 271 -21.72 12.80 12.20
N GLU A 272 -21.14 11.97 11.31
CA GLU A 272 -21.85 11.45 10.12
C GLU A 272 -23.06 10.56 10.48
N LEU A 273 -22.98 9.77 11.55
CA LEU A 273 -24.09 8.91 12.02
C LEU A 273 -25.12 9.67 12.85
N GLY A 274 -24.69 10.73 13.56
CA GLY A 274 -25.57 11.62 14.30
C GLY A 274 -26.45 12.48 13.39
N GLU A 275 -25.89 12.99 12.29
CA GLU A 275 -26.64 13.73 11.26
C GLU A 275 -27.64 12.84 10.52
N ALA A 276 -27.32 11.57 10.27
CA ALA A 276 -28.22 10.59 9.65
C ALA A 276 -29.43 10.21 10.52
N SER A 277 -29.42 10.54 11.81
CA SER A 277 -30.55 10.29 12.73
C SER A 277 -31.57 11.44 12.77
N LEU A 278 -31.31 12.53 12.03
CA LEU A 278 -32.12 13.76 11.98
C LEU A 278 -32.81 13.98 10.62
N VAL A 279 -32.69 13.02 9.69
CA VAL A 279 -33.33 13.00 8.36
C VAL A 279 -34.26 11.80 8.28
#